data_AF-A0A419GVB2-F1
#
_entry.id   AF-A0A419GVB2-F1
#
_cell.length_a   1.000
_cell.length_b   1.000
_cell.length_c   1.000
_cell.angle_alpha   90.00
_cell.angle_beta   90.00
_cell.angle_gamma   90.00
#
_symmetry.space_group_name_H-M   'P 1'
#
loop_
_entity.id
_entity.type
_entity.pdbx_description
1 polymer ?
#
loop_
_entity_poly.entity_id
_entity_poly.type
_entity_poly.pdbx_seq_one_letter_code
_entity_poly.pdbx_strand_id
1 'polypeptide(L)'
;MSRIYFHAEHDEAEVLGSERHQMRYYCDELFTVGISLHDRPGGHDPIRRLLPAGHLCLPFEGESFEKYFRLSIRASLMGDHFLLPDGTKVDPFESALNTALVAGSDPIKLGARLHGQCEIHTYVEGPDRRWLAGIIQQGLDHGIFRADAGWDQVVALLRKDHDSPVVTSYSVCDQFPNRHVAGWVPKHEHLDPDKAWYGLPEGERWGEAVKGLRRINAEEFPLVLSPETWETFRFGNGTTGIDLRRIANDLAKESNVV
;
A
#
# COMPACT_ATOMS: atom_id res chain seq x y z
N MET A 1 -15.45 -12.40 -7.75
CA MET A 1 -14.17 -11.70 -8.01
C MET A 1 -14.05 -10.55 -7.01
N SER A 2 -12.86 -10.22 -6.53
CA SER A 2 -12.71 -9.14 -5.54
C SER A 2 -12.92 -7.75 -6.15
N ARG A 3 -13.13 -6.75 -5.29
CA ARG A 3 -13.38 -5.33 -5.60
C ARG A 3 -12.68 -4.42 -4.59
N ILE A 4 -12.24 -3.25 -5.05
CA ILE A 4 -11.98 -2.10 -4.17
C ILE A 4 -13.17 -1.17 -4.32
N TYR A 5 -13.82 -0.84 -3.23
CA TYR A 5 -14.94 0.10 -3.18
C TYR A 5 -14.44 1.49 -2.79
N PHE A 6 -15.07 2.52 -3.34
CA PHE A 6 -14.93 3.92 -2.99
C PHE A 6 -16.29 4.39 -2.49
N HIS A 7 -16.38 4.59 -1.18
CA HIS A 7 -17.60 4.97 -0.48
C HIS A 7 -17.64 6.48 -0.31
N ALA A 8 -18.72 7.11 -0.73
CA ALA A 8 -19.20 8.38 -0.19
C ALA A 8 -20.40 8.09 0.74
N GLU A 9 -20.88 9.08 1.48
CA GLU A 9 -21.95 8.86 2.47
C GLU A 9 -23.24 8.26 1.88
N HIS A 10 -23.53 8.54 0.61
CA HIS A 10 -24.77 8.13 -0.07
C HIS A 10 -24.54 7.52 -1.46
N ASP A 11 -23.29 7.32 -1.85
CA ASP A 11 -22.93 6.82 -3.19
C ASP A 11 -21.71 5.90 -3.07
N GLU A 12 -21.57 5.00 -4.02
CA GLU A 12 -20.45 4.07 -4.09
C GLU A 12 -20.01 3.92 -5.54
N ALA A 13 -18.71 3.73 -5.74
CA ALA A 13 -18.13 3.24 -6.99
C ALA A 13 -17.16 2.09 -6.69
N GLU A 14 -16.99 1.17 -7.63
CA GLU A 14 -16.10 0.04 -7.45
C GLU A 14 -15.08 -0.06 -8.59
N VAL A 15 -13.92 -0.63 -8.25
CA VAL A 15 -12.94 -1.08 -9.24
C VAL A 15 -12.68 -2.57 -9.09
N LEU A 16 -12.44 -3.24 -10.22
CA LEU A 16 -12.14 -4.66 -10.25
C LEU A 16 -10.90 -4.97 -9.39
N GLY A 17 -10.93 -6.03 -8.59
CA GLY A 17 -9.78 -6.45 -7.78
C GLY A 17 -8.55 -6.85 -8.61
N SER A 18 -8.71 -7.09 -9.91
CA SER A 18 -7.60 -7.22 -10.85
C SER A 18 -6.75 -5.95 -10.95
N GLU A 19 -7.29 -4.76 -10.64
CA GLU A 19 -6.50 -3.51 -10.54
C GLU A 19 -5.55 -3.56 -9.35
N ARG A 20 -5.98 -4.11 -8.21
CA ARG A 20 -5.09 -4.29 -7.06
C ARG A 20 -3.88 -5.16 -7.43
N HIS A 21 -4.12 -6.23 -8.19
CA HIS A 21 -3.04 -7.09 -8.69
C HIS A 21 -2.11 -6.36 -9.67
N GLN A 22 -2.65 -5.47 -10.50
CA GLN A 22 -1.85 -4.65 -11.41
C GLN A 22 -1.00 -3.62 -10.65
N MET A 23 -1.57 -2.95 -9.64
CA MET A 23 -0.86 -2.03 -8.75
C MET A 23 0.30 -2.72 -8.03
N ARG A 24 0.05 -3.93 -7.50
CA ARG A 24 1.09 -4.79 -6.95
C ARG A 24 2.22 -5.02 -7.93
N TYR A 25 1.88 -5.44 -9.16
CA TYR A 25 2.87 -5.73 -10.19
C TYR A 25 3.79 -4.52 -10.44
N TYR A 26 3.24 -3.30 -10.54
CA TYR A 26 4.07 -2.11 -10.70
C TYR A 26 4.99 -1.84 -9.51
N CYS A 27 4.53 -2.05 -8.28
CA CYS A 27 5.35 -1.91 -7.08
C CYS A 27 6.49 -2.92 -7.07
N ASP A 28 6.20 -4.19 -7.35
CA ASP A 28 7.17 -5.29 -7.37
C ASP A 28 8.23 -5.10 -8.48
N GLU A 29 7.83 -4.63 -9.67
CA GLU A 29 8.77 -4.35 -10.76
C GLU A 29 9.67 -3.16 -10.45
N LEU A 30 9.13 -2.06 -9.93
CA LEU A 30 9.94 -0.90 -9.53
C LEU A 30 10.90 -1.26 -8.39
N PHE A 31 10.45 -2.06 -7.43
CA PHE A 31 11.31 -2.60 -6.38
C PHE A 31 12.47 -3.42 -6.96
N THR A 32 12.16 -4.32 -7.90
CA THR A 32 13.15 -5.19 -8.54
C THR A 32 14.17 -4.39 -9.36
N VAL A 33 13.73 -3.32 -10.05
CA VAL A 33 14.62 -2.39 -10.73
C VAL A 33 15.48 -1.61 -9.72
N GLY A 34 14.86 -1.09 -8.65
CA GLY A 34 15.52 -0.29 -7.63
C GLY A 34 16.59 -1.05 -6.86
N ILE A 35 16.33 -2.33 -6.55
CA ILE A 35 17.32 -3.21 -5.88
C ILE A 35 18.46 -3.61 -6.83
N SER A 36 18.21 -3.54 -8.15
CA SER A 36 19.20 -3.73 -9.21
C SER A 36 20.07 -4.97 -9.02
N LEU A 37 19.44 -6.15 -8.97
CA LEU A 37 20.17 -7.41 -8.86
C LEU A 37 21.19 -7.51 -9.99
N HIS A 38 22.46 -7.76 -9.66
CA HIS A 38 23.51 -7.97 -10.64
C HIS A 38 23.83 -9.44 -10.73
N ASP A 39 23.76 -9.97 -11.94
CA ASP A 39 24.41 -11.22 -12.27
C ASP A 39 25.89 -10.92 -12.56
N ARG A 40 26.76 -11.18 -11.57
CA ARG A 40 28.21 -11.12 -11.77
C ARG A 40 28.72 -12.55 -11.94
N PRO A 41 29.39 -12.89 -13.05
CA PRO A 41 30.08 -14.16 -13.17
C PRO A 41 31.07 -14.35 -12.00
N GLY A 42 30.77 -15.31 -11.12
CA GLY A 42 31.63 -15.67 -9.98
C GLY A 42 31.53 -14.75 -8.74
N GLY A 43 30.54 -13.84 -8.65
CA GLY A 43 30.36 -12.97 -7.50
C GLY A 43 28.98 -13.11 -6.84
N HIS A 44 28.92 -13.08 -5.51
CA HIS A 44 27.66 -13.00 -4.78
C HIS A 44 27.07 -11.59 -4.88
N ASP A 45 25.78 -11.48 -5.22
CA ASP A 45 25.09 -10.18 -5.20
C ASP A 45 25.15 -9.58 -3.78
N PRO A 46 25.51 -8.29 -3.63
CA PRO A 46 25.62 -7.63 -2.33
C PRO A 46 24.37 -7.73 -1.46
N ILE A 47 23.18 -7.79 -2.06
CA ILE A 47 21.91 -7.81 -1.33
C ILE A 47 21.80 -9.01 -0.38
N ARG A 48 22.53 -10.09 -0.67
CA ARG A 48 22.58 -11.31 0.17
C ARG A 48 23.04 -11.01 1.60
N ARG A 49 23.83 -9.95 1.80
CA ARG A 49 24.28 -9.50 3.14
C ARG A 49 23.15 -8.96 4.01
N LEU A 50 22.06 -8.51 3.39
CA LEU A 50 20.88 -8.01 4.09
C LEU A 50 19.84 -9.11 4.32
N LEU A 51 20.07 -10.34 3.87
CA LEU A 51 19.14 -11.44 4.09
C LEU A 51 19.42 -12.11 5.44
N PRO A 52 18.39 -12.42 6.25
CA PRO A 52 18.57 -13.09 7.52
C PRO A 52 19.14 -14.50 7.31
N ALA A 53 19.83 -15.01 8.33
CA ALA A 53 20.31 -16.39 8.32
C ALA A 53 19.13 -17.36 8.11
N GLY A 54 19.30 -18.32 7.18
CA GLY A 54 18.24 -19.27 6.83
C GLY A 54 17.23 -18.77 5.79
N HIS A 55 17.39 -17.57 5.25
CA HIS A 55 16.55 -17.08 4.16
C HIS A 55 16.58 -18.04 2.96
N LEU A 56 15.40 -18.35 2.40
CA LEU A 56 15.19 -19.35 1.35
C LEU A 56 16.04 -19.12 0.08
N CYS A 57 16.45 -17.89 -0.18
CA CYS A 57 17.26 -17.54 -1.34
C CYS A 57 18.78 -17.76 -1.15
N LEU A 58 19.27 -17.90 0.09
CA LEU A 58 20.70 -18.02 0.38
C LEU A 58 21.36 -19.26 -0.26
N PRO A 59 20.69 -20.43 -0.41
CA PRO A 59 21.30 -21.59 -1.09
C PRO A 59 21.53 -21.41 -2.59
N PHE A 60 20.92 -20.42 -3.24
CA PHE A 60 21.01 -20.22 -4.69
C PHE A 60 22.06 -19.16 -5.05
N GLU A 61 22.60 -19.21 -6.27
CA GLU A 61 23.59 -18.26 -6.79
C GLU A 61 23.25 -17.82 -8.22
N GLY A 62 23.88 -16.75 -8.72
CA GLY A 62 23.71 -16.23 -10.09
C GLY A 62 22.25 -16.01 -10.49
N GLU A 63 21.91 -16.39 -11.73
CA GLU A 63 20.54 -16.34 -12.26
C GLU A 63 19.50 -17.06 -11.38
N SER A 64 19.90 -18.16 -10.71
CA SER A 64 19.00 -18.87 -9.82
C SER A 64 18.66 -18.01 -8.60
N PHE A 65 19.64 -17.32 -8.02
CA PHE A 65 19.40 -16.40 -6.90
C PHE A 65 18.38 -15.32 -7.30
N GLU A 66 18.57 -14.65 -8.43
CA GLU A 66 17.63 -13.62 -8.89
C GLU A 66 16.22 -14.18 -9.08
N LYS A 67 16.08 -15.34 -9.75
CA LYS A 67 14.78 -15.96 -9.99
C LYS A 67 14.07 -16.31 -8.68
N TYR A 68 14.78 -16.94 -7.74
CA TYR A 68 14.21 -17.31 -6.44
C TYR A 68 13.92 -16.11 -5.56
N PHE A 69 14.74 -15.06 -5.63
CA PHE A 69 14.49 -13.80 -4.93
C PHE A 69 13.24 -13.10 -5.45
N ARG A 70 13.10 -12.95 -6.77
CA ARG A 70 11.88 -12.40 -7.37
C ARG A 70 10.64 -13.23 -6.98
N LEU A 71 10.79 -14.55 -6.92
CA LEU A 71 9.72 -15.44 -6.48
C LEU A 71 9.37 -15.23 -5.00
N SER A 72 10.35 -15.09 -4.11
CA SER A 72 10.10 -14.91 -2.67
C SER A 72 9.33 -13.61 -2.41
N ILE A 73 9.76 -12.51 -3.03
CA ILE A 73 9.05 -11.21 -2.97
C ILE A 73 7.60 -11.34 -3.46
N ARG A 74 7.38 -12.04 -4.58
CA ARG A 74 6.03 -12.23 -5.15
C ARG A 74 5.17 -13.24 -4.40
N ALA A 75 5.76 -14.16 -3.65
CA ALA A 75 5.02 -15.15 -2.89
C ALA A 75 4.78 -14.73 -1.43
N SER A 76 5.40 -13.64 -0.96
CA SER A 76 5.30 -13.15 0.42
C SER A 76 5.56 -14.27 1.43
N LEU A 77 6.68 -15.00 1.26
CA LEU A 77 6.98 -16.18 2.06
C LEU A 77 7.36 -15.77 3.50
N MET A 78 7.00 -16.61 4.47
CA MET A 78 7.24 -16.32 5.89
C MET A 78 8.75 -16.14 6.17
N GLY A 79 9.10 -15.05 6.87
CA GLY A 79 10.48 -14.75 7.26
C GLY A 79 11.22 -13.81 6.31
N ASP A 80 10.59 -13.41 5.20
CA ASP A 80 11.14 -12.46 4.24
C ASP A 80 11.18 -11.05 4.84
N HIS A 81 12.33 -10.68 5.40
CA HIS A 81 12.67 -9.30 5.74
C HIS A 81 14.12 -9.06 5.38
N PHE A 82 14.48 -7.81 5.14
CA PHE A 82 15.88 -7.42 5.15
C PHE A 82 16.29 -7.07 6.57
N LEU A 83 17.51 -7.42 6.93
CA LEU A 83 18.13 -7.05 8.19
C LEU A 83 19.21 -6.00 7.90
N LEU A 84 18.96 -4.77 8.33
CA LEU A 84 19.92 -3.68 8.21
C LEU A 84 21.05 -3.85 9.24
N PRO A 85 22.21 -3.18 9.05
CA PRO A 85 23.36 -3.29 9.97
C PRO A 85 23.08 -2.91 11.42
N ASP A 86 22.12 -2.02 11.65
CA ASP A 86 21.67 -1.60 12.99
C ASP A 86 20.68 -2.59 13.65
N GLY A 87 20.38 -3.70 12.98
CA GLY A 87 19.41 -4.70 13.41
C GLY A 87 17.97 -4.37 13.03
N THR A 88 17.71 -3.26 12.35
CA THR A 88 16.38 -2.89 11.88
C THR A 88 15.89 -3.89 10.84
N LYS A 89 14.65 -4.36 11.02
CA LYS A 89 13.97 -5.22 10.05
C LYS A 89 13.21 -4.36 9.06
N VAL A 90 13.41 -4.61 7.78
CA VAL A 90 12.68 -3.94 6.69
C VAL A 90 11.79 -4.97 6.02
N ASP A 91 10.49 -4.69 6.02
CA ASP A 91 9.50 -5.48 5.33
C ASP A 91 9.64 -5.27 3.80
N PRO A 92 9.75 -6.33 2.98
CA PRO A 92 9.93 -6.19 1.55
C PRO A 92 8.70 -5.61 0.84
N PHE A 93 7.50 -5.86 1.36
CA PHE A 93 6.26 -5.29 0.83
C PHE A 93 6.23 -3.77 1.06
N GLU A 94 6.50 -3.31 2.28
CA GLU A 94 6.63 -1.86 2.55
C GLU A 94 7.73 -1.22 1.71
N SER A 95 8.86 -1.91 1.53
CA SER A 95 9.96 -1.38 0.72
C SER A 95 9.61 -1.29 -0.77
N ALA A 96 8.83 -2.24 -1.29
CA ALA A 96 8.31 -2.17 -2.65
C ALA A 96 7.34 -1.00 -2.84
N LEU A 97 6.42 -0.80 -1.90
CA LEU A 97 5.51 0.36 -1.89
C LEU A 97 6.29 1.68 -1.84
N ASN A 98 7.27 1.79 -0.94
CA ASN A 98 8.11 2.99 -0.81
C ASN A 98 8.94 3.27 -2.07
N THR A 99 9.41 2.23 -2.75
CA THR A 99 10.12 2.38 -4.02
C THR A 99 9.21 2.96 -5.10
N ALA A 100 7.96 2.47 -5.18
CA ALA A 100 6.96 3.04 -6.08
C ALA A 100 6.60 4.49 -5.71
N LEU A 101 6.52 4.82 -4.43
CA LEU A 101 6.26 6.19 -3.96
C LEU A 101 7.38 7.17 -4.34
N VAL A 102 8.65 6.73 -4.33
CA VAL A 102 9.81 7.56 -4.65
C VAL A 102 10.05 7.67 -6.16
N ALA A 103 9.93 6.56 -6.90
CA ALA A 103 10.31 6.50 -8.30
C ALA A 103 9.14 6.64 -9.29
N GLY A 104 7.90 6.45 -8.83
CA GLY A 104 6.71 6.44 -9.67
C GLY A 104 6.14 7.83 -9.97
N SER A 105 5.38 7.93 -11.07
CA SER A 105 4.48 9.05 -11.32
C SER A 105 3.27 9.02 -10.38
N ASP A 106 2.47 10.09 -10.33
CA ASP A 106 1.30 10.17 -9.43
C ASP A 106 0.34 8.97 -9.53
N PRO A 107 -0.03 8.46 -10.72
CA PRO A 107 -0.88 7.26 -10.80
C PRO A 107 -0.22 6.01 -10.17
N ILE A 108 1.10 5.87 -10.28
CA ILE A 108 1.85 4.77 -9.66
C ILE A 108 1.90 4.95 -8.14
N LYS A 109 2.13 6.17 -7.64
CA LYS A 109 2.07 6.48 -6.21
C LYS A 109 0.69 6.18 -5.64
N LEU A 110 -0.38 6.53 -6.37
CA LEU A 110 -1.76 6.18 -6.00
C LEU A 110 -1.98 4.67 -5.98
N GLY A 111 -1.49 3.97 -7.01
CA GLY A 111 -1.53 2.51 -7.04
C GLY A 111 -0.85 1.89 -5.81
N ALA A 112 0.31 2.39 -5.40
CA ALA A 112 1.01 1.95 -4.20
C ALA A 112 0.19 2.23 -2.92
N ARG A 113 -0.35 3.43 -2.76
CA ARG A 113 -1.22 3.78 -1.61
C ARG A 113 -2.45 2.88 -1.54
N LEU A 114 -3.15 2.67 -2.65
CA LEU A 114 -4.33 1.81 -2.68
C LEU A 114 -3.97 0.34 -2.44
N HIS A 115 -2.89 -0.16 -3.04
CA HIS A 115 -2.46 -1.54 -2.82
C HIS A 115 -2.13 -1.82 -1.34
N GLY A 116 -1.43 -0.88 -0.70
CA GLY A 116 -1.02 -0.98 0.70
C GLY A 116 -2.11 -0.68 1.72
N GLN A 117 -3.13 0.12 1.37
CA GLN A 117 -4.08 0.66 2.36
C GLN A 117 -5.56 0.46 2.05
N CYS A 118 -5.95 -0.15 0.91
CA CYS A 118 -7.38 -0.38 0.62
C CYS A 118 -8.05 -1.36 1.60
N GLU A 119 -7.28 -2.22 2.24
CA GLU A 119 -7.76 -3.17 3.26
C GLU A 119 -7.98 -2.52 4.63
N ILE A 120 -7.41 -1.33 4.85
CA ILE A 120 -7.45 -0.57 6.12
C ILE A 120 -8.02 0.83 5.93
N HIS A 121 -8.81 1.03 4.87
CA HIS A 121 -9.63 2.21 4.64
C HIS A 121 -8.86 3.54 4.47
N THR A 122 -7.86 3.57 3.58
CA THR A 122 -7.36 4.86 3.09
C THR A 122 -8.49 5.70 2.50
N TYR A 123 -8.41 7.02 2.67
CA TYR A 123 -9.49 7.94 2.33
C TYR A 123 -8.95 9.27 1.80
N VAL A 124 -9.79 10.01 1.09
CA VAL A 124 -9.52 11.39 0.66
C VAL A 124 -10.57 12.32 1.28
N GLU A 125 -10.13 13.47 1.79
CA GLU A 125 -11.04 14.49 2.31
C GLU A 125 -11.79 15.19 1.18
N GLY A 126 -12.98 15.71 1.50
CA GLY A 126 -13.87 16.36 0.53
C GLY A 126 -13.18 17.37 -0.39
N PRO A 127 -12.45 18.38 0.16
CA PRO A 127 -11.74 19.38 -0.62
C PRO A 127 -10.72 18.81 -1.62
N ASP A 128 -10.16 17.64 -1.33
CA ASP A 128 -9.09 17.00 -2.10
C ASP A 128 -9.59 15.97 -3.12
N ARG A 129 -10.90 15.66 -3.13
CA ARG A 129 -11.49 14.66 -4.04
C ARG A 129 -11.20 14.97 -5.52
N ARG A 130 -11.27 16.26 -5.91
CA ARG A 130 -10.97 16.68 -7.29
C ARG A 130 -9.51 16.47 -7.68
N TRP A 131 -8.59 16.68 -6.73
CA TRP A 131 -7.17 16.40 -6.94
C TRP A 131 -6.95 14.90 -7.18
N LEU A 132 -7.55 14.05 -6.34
CA LEU A 132 -7.46 12.60 -6.52
C LEU A 132 -8.07 12.15 -7.87
N ALA A 133 -9.22 12.70 -8.25
CA ALA A 133 -9.83 12.44 -9.55
C ALA A 133 -8.91 12.82 -10.72
N GLY A 134 -8.11 13.88 -10.55
CA GLY A 134 -7.07 14.29 -11.51
C GLY A 134 -5.97 13.24 -11.67
N ILE A 135 -5.49 12.66 -10.57
CA ILE A 135 -4.48 11.59 -10.60
C ILE A 135 -5.05 10.34 -11.28
N ILE A 136 -6.29 9.95 -10.97
CA ILE A 136 -6.94 8.80 -11.61
C ILE A 136 -7.10 9.02 -13.10
N GLN A 137 -7.53 10.22 -13.53
CA GLN A 137 -7.64 10.56 -14.94
C GLN A 137 -6.29 10.48 -15.66
N GLN A 138 -5.21 11.01 -15.07
CA GLN A 138 -3.86 10.85 -15.63
C GLN A 138 -3.49 9.37 -15.81
N GLY A 139 -3.81 8.53 -14.82
CA GLY A 139 -3.56 7.09 -14.91
C GLY A 139 -4.33 6.42 -16.05
N LEU A 140 -5.56 6.83 -16.31
CA LEU A 140 -6.36 6.36 -17.45
C LEU A 140 -5.79 6.84 -18.78
N ASP A 141 -5.46 8.12 -18.88
CA ASP A 141 -4.94 8.76 -20.10
C ASP A 141 -3.60 8.15 -20.53
N HIS A 142 -2.77 7.73 -19.57
CA HIS A 142 -1.48 7.09 -19.80
C HIS A 142 -1.53 5.55 -19.83
N GLY A 143 -2.72 4.94 -19.70
CA GLY A 143 -2.90 3.48 -19.72
C GLY A 143 -2.28 2.73 -18.54
N ILE A 144 -2.04 3.42 -17.41
CA ILE A 144 -1.61 2.82 -16.15
C ILE A 144 -2.79 2.13 -15.46
N PHE A 145 -3.96 2.78 -15.49
CA PHE A 145 -5.22 2.22 -15.02
C PHE A 145 -6.03 1.70 -16.19
N ARG A 146 -6.69 0.55 -16.04
CA ARG A 146 -7.46 -0.07 -17.12
C ARG A 146 -8.84 0.57 -17.24
N ALA A 147 -9.18 1.03 -18.45
CA ALA A 147 -10.44 1.74 -18.69
C ALA A 147 -11.70 0.91 -18.42
N ASP A 148 -11.64 -0.42 -18.56
CA ASP A 148 -12.76 -1.34 -18.33
C ASP A 148 -12.87 -1.82 -16.87
N ALA A 149 -12.08 -1.25 -15.96
CA ALA A 149 -12.01 -1.69 -14.57
C ALA A 149 -12.91 -0.91 -13.59
N GLY A 150 -13.67 0.09 -14.04
CA GLY A 150 -14.60 0.88 -13.21
C GLY A 150 -14.08 2.24 -12.72
N TRP A 151 -12.88 2.65 -13.13
CA TRP A 151 -12.27 3.92 -12.71
C TRP A 151 -13.03 5.16 -13.17
N ASP A 152 -13.73 5.10 -14.30
CA ASP A 152 -14.59 6.17 -14.80
C ASP A 152 -15.70 6.52 -13.80
N GLN A 153 -16.28 5.50 -13.15
CA GLN A 153 -17.28 5.66 -12.10
C GLN A 153 -16.66 6.27 -10.84
N VAL A 154 -15.44 5.88 -10.47
CA VAL A 154 -14.72 6.50 -9.35
C VAL A 154 -14.41 7.97 -9.62
N VAL A 155 -13.97 8.32 -10.84
CA VAL A 155 -13.76 9.71 -11.24
C VAL A 155 -15.06 10.52 -11.18
N ALA A 156 -16.18 9.93 -11.62
CA ALA A 156 -17.48 10.57 -11.53
C ALA A 156 -17.91 10.80 -10.07
N LEU A 157 -17.75 9.79 -9.20
CA LEU A 157 -18.03 9.87 -7.76
C LEU A 157 -17.24 11.00 -7.10
N LEU A 158 -15.92 11.03 -7.31
CA LEU A 158 -15.03 12.04 -6.72
C LEU A 158 -15.32 13.47 -7.21
N ARG A 159 -15.93 13.63 -8.39
CA ARG A 159 -16.30 14.93 -8.94
C ARG A 159 -17.70 15.39 -8.54
N LYS A 160 -18.57 14.48 -8.07
CA LYS A 160 -19.98 14.75 -7.76
C LYS A 160 -20.14 15.67 -6.55
N ASP A 161 -19.42 15.40 -5.47
CA ASP A 161 -19.49 16.12 -4.19
C ASP A 161 -18.07 16.38 -3.66
N HIS A 162 -17.90 17.46 -2.90
CA HIS A 162 -16.64 17.92 -2.31
C HIS A 162 -16.72 18.21 -0.80
N ASP A 163 -17.85 17.92 -0.14
CA ASP A 163 -18.01 18.22 1.29
C ASP A 163 -17.69 17.01 2.19
N SER A 164 -18.09 15.81 1.78
CA SER A 164 -17.85 14.57 2.54
C SER A 164 -16.50 13.92 2.14
N PRO A 165 -15.90 13.00 2.93
CA PRO A 165 -14.72 12.23 2.50
C PRO A 165 -15.11 11.05 1.59
N VAL A 166 -14.23 10.57 0.72
CA VAL A 166 -14.37 9.25 0.08
C VAL A 166 -13.44 8.26 0.76
N VAL A 167 -13.98 7.13 1.20
CA VAL A 167 -13.26 6.09 1.95
C VAL A 167 -13.17 4.82 1.12
N THR A 168 -12.04 4.11 1.16
CA THR A 168 -11.91 2.84 0.46
C THR A 168 -12.26 1.63 1.33
N SER A 169 -12.71 0.53 0.74
CA SER A 169 -12.67 -0.80 1.37
C SER A 169 -12.31 -1.86 0.33
N TYR A 170 -11.88 -3.03 0.80
CA TYR A 170 -11.60 -4.17 -0.07
C TYR A 170 -12.61 -5.29 0.22
N SER A 171 -13.21 -5.86 -0.83
CA SER A 171 -14.31 -6.83 -0.72
C SER A 171 -13.98 -8.13 0.04
N VAL A 172 -12.70 -8.38 0.30
CA VAL A 172 -12.20 -9.58 1.01
C VAL A 172 -11.98 -9.30 2.50
N CYS A 173 -11.92 -8.02 2.88
CA CYS A 173 -11.71 -7.54 4.24
C CYS A 173 -13.01 -6.95 4.80
N ASP A 174 -12.92 -6.33 5.98
CA ASP A 174 -14.05 -5.61 6.55
C ASP A 174 -14.53 -4.48 5.63
N GLN A 175 -15.85 -4.33 5.52
CA GLN A 175 -16.45 -3.27 4.72
C GLN A 175 -16.54 -1.96 5.50
N PHE A 176 -16.58 -0.84 4.79
CA PHE A 176 -16.84 0.47 5.41
C PHE A 176 -18.33 0.82 5.24
N PRO A 177 -18.98 1.47 6.22
CA PRO A 177 -18.51 1.75 7.58
C PRO A 177 -18.55 0.50 8.48
N ASN A 178 -17.55 0.31 9.36
CA ASN A 178 -17.55 -0.74 10.37
C ASN A 178 -17.25 -0.22 11.78
N ARG A 179 -17.70 -1.01 12.77
CA ARG A 179 -17.58 -0.72 14.20
C ARG A 179 -16.13 -0.62 14.68
N HIS A 180 -15.25 -1.46 14.14
CA HIS A 180 -13.85 -1.54 14.56
C HIS A 180 -13.12 -0.23 14.28
N VAL A 181 -13.23 0.26 13.05
CA VAL A 181 -12.67 1.55 12.63
C VAL A 181 -13.25 2.70 13.44
N ALA A 182 -14.57 2.69 13.67
CA ALA A 182 -15.23 3.71 14.49
C ALA A 182 -14.67 3.74 15.93
N GLY A 183 -14.17 2.62 16.44
CA GLY A 183 -13.88 2.44 17.87
C GLY A 183 -15.16 2.52 18.69
N TRP A 184 -16.29 2.16 18.09
CA TRP A 184 -17.61 2.33 18.71
C TRP A 184 -17.92 1.19 19.68
N VAL A 185 -18.45 1.55 20.83
CA VAL A 185 -18.88 0.64 21.89
C VAL A 185 -20.31 0.99 22.31
N PRO A 186 -21.19 0.00 22.49
CA PRO A 186 -22.57 0.25 22.92
C PRO A 186 -22.59 0.84 24.35
N LYS A 187 -23.53 1.77 24.59
CA LYS A 187 -23.72 2.37 25.92
C LYS A 187 -24.20 1.37 26.99
N HIS A 188 -24.77 0.25 26.58
CA HIS A 188 -25.27 -0.79 27.47
C HIS A 188 -24.44 -2.06 27.29
N GLU A 189 -23.73 -2.46 28.34
CA GLU A 189 -22.78 -3.59 28.32
C GLU A 189 -23.41 -4.94 27.98
N HIS A 190 -24.73 -5.07 28.09
CA HIS A 190 -25.45 -6.32 27.80
C HIS A 190 -25.86 -6.48 26.33
N LEU A 191 -25.66 -5.46 25.49
CA LEU A 191 -25.96 -5.56 24.06
C LEU A 191 -24.80 -6.20 23.31
N ASP A 192 -25.13 -7.09 22.38
CA ASP A 192 -24.20 -7.56 21.36
C ASP A 192 -23.69 -6.34 20.55
N PRO A 193 -22.38 -6.02 20.60
CA PRO A 193 -21.85 -4.80 20.00
C PRO A 193 -22.09 -4.70 18.49
N ASP A 194 -22.04 -5.81 17.78
CA ASP A 194 -22.22 -5.82 16.33
C ASP A 194 -23.70 -5.60 16.00
N LYS A 195 -24.62 -6.28 16.70
CA LYS A 195 -26.06 -6.03 16.52
C LYS A 195 -26.44 -4.60 16.87
N ALA A 196 -25.85 -4.05 17.93
CA ALA A 196 -26.10 -2.68 18.35
C ALA A 196 -25.58 -1.68 17.30
N TRP A 197 -24.39 -1.92 16.75
CA TRP A 197 -23.83 -1.10 15.66
C TRP A 197 -24.72 -1.13 14.41
N TYR A 198 -25.07 -2.32 13.92
CA TYR A 198 -25.90 -2.46 12.71
C TYR A 198 -27.37 -2.01 12.92
N GLY A 199 -27.78 -1.77 14.16
CA GLY A 199 -29.05 -1.13 14.49
C GLY A 199 -29.04 0.41 14.41
N LEU A 200 -27.85 1.04 14.29
CA LEU A 200 -27.74 2.49 14.14
C LEU A 200 -28.19 2.96 12.75
N PRO A 201 -28.76 4.18 12.64
CA PRO A 201 -28.97 4.82 11.35
C PRO A 201 -27.69 4.86 10.51
N GLU A 202 -27.83 4.73 9.19
CA GLU A 202 -26.69 4.68 8.26
C GLU A 202 -25.77 5.91 8.37
N GLY A 203 -26.34 7.12 8.38
CA GLY A 203 -25.56 8.35 8.56
C GLY A 203 -24.84 8.44 9.92
N GLU A 204 -25.39 7.83 10.97
CA GLU A 204 -24.71 7.75 12.27
C GLU A 204 -23.51 6.80 12.21
N ARG A 205 -23.68 5.62 11.58
CA ARG A 205 -22.57 4.68 11.35
C ARG A 205 -21.47 5.31 10.52
N TRP A 206 -21.83 5.99 9.44
CA TRP A 206 -20.90 6.72 8.58
C TRP A 206 -20.12 7.76 9.39
N GLY A 207 -20.83 8.64 10.11
CA GLY A 207 -20.23 9.70 10.90
C GLY A 207 -19.27 9.19 11.97
N GLU A 208 -19.64 8.15 12.70
CA GLU A 208 -18.77 7.54 13.72
C GLU A 208 -17.55 6.83 13.10
N ALA A 209 -17.73 6.13 11.98
CA ALA A 209 -16.61 5.47 11.30
C ALA A 209 -15.62 6.47 10.69
N VAL A 210 -16.09 7.56 10.09
CA VAL A 210 -15.24 8.65 9.58
C VAL A 210 -14.46 9.33 10.70
N LYS A 211 -15.10 9.61 11.85
CA LYS A 211 -14.41 10.14 13.04
C LYS A 211 -13.30 9.19 13.50
N GLY A 212 -13.60 7.89 13.52
CA GLY A 212 -12.63 6.84 13.84
C GLY A 212 -11.43 6.84 12.89
N LEU A 213 -11.66 6.91 11.57
CA LEU A 213 -10.58 7.00 10.58
C LEU A 213 -9.69 8.23 10.77
N ARG A 214 -10.30 9.40 11.02
CA ARG A 214 -9.54 10.63 11.24
C ARG A 214 -8.68 10.54 12.51
N ARG A 215 -9.18 9.88 13.55
CA ARG A 215 -8.41 9.58 14.77
C ARG A 215 -7.23 8.66 14.47
N ILE A 216 -7.46 7.52 13.82
CA ILE A 216 -6.40 6.57 13.43
C ILE A 216 -5.33 7.27 12.58
N ASN A 217 -5.75 8.09 11.61
CA ASN A 217 -4.85 8.88 10.77
C ASN A 217 -3.94 9.83 11.57
N ALA A 218 -4.47 10.44 12.63
CA ALA A 218 -3.75 11.41 13.44
C ALA A 218 -2.86 10.77 14.50
N GLU A 219 -3.26 9.62 15.05
CA GLU A 219 -2.66 9.04 16.26
C GLU A 219 -1.79 7.80 15.98
N GLU A 220 -2.11 7.03 14.93
CA GLU A 220 -1.49 5.72 14.71
C GLU A 220 -0.65 5.69 13.43
N PHE A 221 -1.27 5.84 12.27
CA PHE A 221 -0.59 5.83 10.98
C PHE A 221 -1.37 6.62 9.92
N PRO A 222 -0.69 7.34 9.01
CA PRO A 222 -1.39 8.18 8.05
C PRO A 222 -2.15 7.35 7.02
N LEU A 223 -3.45 7.60 6.93
CA LEU A 223 -4.41 6.97 6.02
C LEU A 223 -4.89 7.93 4.93
N VAL A 224 -4.81 9.23 5.16
CA VAL A 224 -5.33 10.25 4.23
C VAL A 224 -4.49 10.32 2.96
N LEU A 225 -5.17 10.38 1.81
CA LEU A 225 -4.64 10.78 0.52
C LEU A 225 -4.81 12.29 0.44
N SER A 226 -3.71 13.04 0.56
CA SER A 226 -3.75 14.51 0.48
C SER A 226 -2.61 15.05 -0.37
N PRO A 227 -2.80 16.19 -1.05
CA PRO A 227 -1.73 16.84 -1.80
C PRO A 227 -0.58 17.30 -0.89
N GLU A 228 -0.86 17.65 0.37
CA GLU A 228 0.14 18.11 1.34
C GLU A 228 1.18 17.04 1.69
N THR A 229 0.73 15.79 1.86
CA THR A 229 1.60 14.68 2.28
C THR A 229 2.02 13.78 1.13
N TRP A 230 1.58 14.09 -0.10
CA TRP A 230 1.71 13.21 -1.25
C TRP A 230 3.17 12.81 -1.54
N GLU A 231 4.07 13.77 -1.49
CA GLU A 231 5.49 13.56 -1.80
C GLU A 231 6.29 12.97 -0.64
N THR A 232 5.83 13.16 0.59
CA THR A 232 6.58 12.86 1.81
C THR A 232 6.11 11.58 2.51
N PHE A 233 4.89 11.11 2.26
CA PHE A 233 4.36 9.90 2.87
C PHE A 233 5.22 8.67 2.55
N ARG A 234 5.52 7.86 3.55
CA ARG A 234 6.21 6.57 3.40
C ARG A 234 5.62 5.54 4.35
N PHE A 235 5.65 4.28 3.94
CA PHE A 235 5.29 3.12 4.77
C PHE A 235 6.44 2.71 5.69
N GLY A 236 6.10 2.22 6.88
CA GLY A 236 7.07 1.73 7.86
C GLY A 236 8.18 2.74 8.13
N ASN A 237 9.43 2.30 7.97
CA ASN A 237 10.62 3.16 8.16
C ASN A 237 11.04 3.94 6.89
N GLY A 238 10.28 3.84 5.80
CA GLY A 238 10.54 4.54 4.54
C GLY A 238 11.64 3.97 3.66
N THR A 239 12.24 2.82 4.02
CA THR A 239 13.33 2.21 3.24
C THR A 239 12.84 1.79 1.85
N THR A 240 13.54 2.20 0.81
CA THR A 240 13.28 1.78 -0.58
C THR A 240 14.22 0.66 -1.03
N GLY A 241 13.92 0.00 -2.16
CA GLY A 241 14.84 -0.93 -2.82
C GLY A 241 16.16 -0.27 -3.25
N ILE A 242 16.12 1.03 -3.57
CA ILE A 242 17.30 1.84 -3.88
C ILE A 242 18.18 1.99 -2.64
N ASP A 243 17.59 2.25 -1.47
CA ASP A 243 18.30 2.32 -0.19
C ASP A 243 18.93 0.98 0.17
N LEU A 244 18.16 -0.12 0.07
CA LEU A 244 18.67 -1.46 0.31
C LEU A 244 19.87 -1.77 -0.56
N ARG A 245 19.81 -1.44 -1.85
CA ARG A 245 20.94 -1.62 -2.78
C ARG A 245 22.15 -0.80 -2.37
N ARG A 246 21.95 0.47 -2.01
CA ARG A 246 23.03 1.34 -1.54
C ARG A 246 23.72 0.77 -0.31
N ILE A 247 22.93 0.42 0.73
CA ILE A 247 23.43 -0.16 1.98
C ILE A 247 24.20 -1.46 1.71
N ALA A 248 23.64 -2.36 0.91
CA ALA A 248 24.29 -3.62 0.55
C ALA A 248 25.65 -3.42 -0.15
N ASN A 249 25.71 -2.43 -1.07
CA ASN A 249 26.95 -2.08 -1.76
C ASN A 249 28.00 -1.50 -0.81
N ASP A 250 27.60 -0.68 0.16
CA ASP A 250 28.52 -0.07 1.11
C ASP A 250 29.13 -1.14 2.04
N LEU A 251 28.32 -2.08 2.55
CA LEU A 251 28.81 -3.25 3.29
C LEU A 251 29.78 -4.13 2.49
N ALA A 252 29.53 -4.27 1.18
CA ALA A 252 30.40 -5.04 0.30
C ALA A 252 31.78 -4.40 0.12
N LYS A 253 31.86 -3.06 0.14
CA LYS A 253 33.14 -2.34 0.04
C LYS A 253 33.95 -2.49 1.32
N GLU A 254 33.34 -2.34 2.49
CA GLU A 254 34.01 -2.46 3.79
C GLU A 254 34.67 -3.84 3.99
N SER A 255 34.04 -4.90 3.48
CA SER A 255 34.56 -6.27 3.56
C SER A 255 35.83 -6.51 2.72
N ASN A 256 36.12 -5.67 1.72
CA ASN A 256 37.26 -5.81 0.81
C ASN A 256 38.49 -4.97 1.23
N VAL A 257 38.42 -4.27 2.37
CA VAL A 257 39.51 -3.41 2.88
C VAL A 257 40.36 -4.13 3.96
N VAL A 258 40.23 -5.46 4.08
CA VAL A 258 40.97 -6.29 5.05
C VAL A 258 41.99 -7.18 4.35
#